data_AF-A0A817LZP3-F1
#
_entry.id   AF-A0A817LZP3-F1
#
_cell.length_a   1.000
_cell.length_b   1.000
_cell.length_c   1.000
_cell.angle_alpha   90.00
_cell.angle_beta   90.00
_cell.angle_gamma   90.00
#
_symmetry.space_group_name_H-M   'P 1'
#
loop_
_entity.id
_entity.type
_entity.pdbx_description
1 polymer ?
#
loop_
_entity_poly.entity_id
_entity_poly.type
_entity_poly.pdbx_seq_one_letter_code
_entity_poly.pdbx_strand_id
1 'polypeptide(L)'
;MTCKDIIIDDDEILQDVFYQPSNRAFTYFVLFLPSFKTTHTRQYIVDKLLAQSISWEEIGMRWDDISAWERYTNEQRAVADKVWAHIRETSSKKFELVRLIKTENDKMQEKLEIIKMIPSCLDFYCSNATDKQQYKDLLQNIANSFTDKIIRTVVIPDDIEKLVPIAKRLDLYSKSNVWHLFRQQPMTCK
;
A
#
# COMPACT_ATOMS: atom_id res chain seq x y z
N MET A 1 -6.14 15.26 -42.16
CA MET A 1 -4.80 15.25 -41.52
C MET A 1 -4.78 14.04 -40.60
N THR A 2 -4.24 12.92 -41.09
CA THR A 2 -4.14 11.67 -40.35
C THR A 2 -3.03 11.82 -39.32
N CYS A 3 -3.41 11.92 -38.05
CA CYS A 3 -2.46 11.89 -36.94
C CYS A 3 -1.77 10.52 -36.99
N LYS A 4 -0.50 10.50 -37.39
CA LYS A 4 0.35 9.31 -37.33
C LYS A 4 0.52 8.95 -35.86
N ASP A 5 0.27 7.67 -35.56
CA ASP A 5 0.41 6.94 -34.30
C ASP A 5 1.03 7.74 -33.15
N ILE A 6 0.16 8.29 -32.28
CA ILE A 6 0.59 8.81 -30.98
C ILE A 6 0.96 7.59 -30.15
N ILE A 7 2.27 7.44 -29.89
CA ILE A 7 2.80 6.43 -28.99
C ILE A 7 2.79 7.04 -27.58
N ILE A 8 2.07 6.39 -26.67
CA ILE A 8 2.06 6.71 -25.24
C ILE A 8 2.63 5.51 -24.49
N ASP A 9 3.52 5.76 -23.54
CA ASP A 9 4.11 4.70 -22.72
C ASP A 9 3.11 4.20 -21.66
N ASP A 10 3.28 2.95 -21.23
CA ASP A 10 2.48 2.34 -20.16
C ASP A 10 2.61 3.12 -18.85
N ASP A 11 3.83 3.55 -18.53
CA ASP A 11 4.13 4.34 -17.34
C ASP A 11 3.47 5.73 -17.42
N GLU A 12 3.43 6.34 -18.61
CA GLU A 12 2.76 7.63 -18.83
C GLU A 12 1.24 7.51 -18.64
N ILE A 13 0.63 6.41 -19.11
CA ILE A 13 -0.80 6.14 -18.89
C ILE A 13 -1.07 6.11 -17.39
N LEU A 14 -0.33 5.30 -16.63
CA LEU A 14 -0.57 5.15 -15.20
C LEU A 14 -0.26 6.42 -14.42
N GLN A 15 0.76 7.17 -14.84
CA GLN A 15 1.07 8.48 -14.31
C GLN A 15 -0.10 9.45 -14.48
N ASP A 16 -0.67 9.53 -15.68
CA ASP A 16 -1.76 10.47 -16.03
C ASP A 16 -3.09 10.16 -15.36
N VAL A 17 -3.37 8.89 -15.05
CA VAL A 17 -4.68 8.43 -14.57
C VAL A 17 -4.71 8.02 -13.11
N PHE A 18 -3.55 7.73 -12.54
CA PHE A 18 -3.42 7.29 -11.17
C PHE A 18 -2.47 8.20 -10.42
N TYR A 19 -1.16 8.21 -10.68
CA TYR A 19 -0.24 8.95 -9.79
C TYR A 19 -0.41 10.48 -9.81
N GLN A 20 -0.82 11.07 -10.93
CA GLN A 20 -1.06 12.50 -11.10
C GLN A 20 -2.34 12.74 -11.93
N PRO A 21 -3.52 12.33 -11.44
CA PRO A 21 -4.72 12.31 -12.23
C PRO A 21 -5.19 13.73 -12.53
N SER A 22 -5.29 14.06 -13.81
CA SER A 22 -5.65 15.40 -14.26
C SER A 22 -6.62 15.36 -15.44
N ASN A 23 -7.65 16.21 -15.40
CA ASN A 23 -8.56 16.37 -16.55
C ASN A 23 -7.92 17.09 -17.74
N ARG A 24 -6.67 17.57 -17.58
CA ARG A 24 -5.84 18.17 -18.64
C ARG A 24 -4.82 17.18 -19.20
N ALA A 25 -4.70 15.99 -18.61
CA ALA A 25 -3.80 14.95 -19.09
C ALA A 25 -4.26 14.45 -20.47
N PHE A 26 -3.29 14.06 -21.30
CA PHE A 26 -3.59 13.55 -22.64
C PHE A 26 -4.44 12.27 -22.55
N THR A 27 -4.11 11.37 -21.62
CA THR A 27 -4.86 10.13 -21.38
C THR A 27 -6.33 10.39 -21.08
N TYR A 28 -6.63 11.42 -20.27
CA TYR A 28 -8.00 11.81 -19.96
C TYR A 28 -8.75 12.30 -21.22
N PHE A 29 -8.11 13.12 -22.06
CA PHE A 29 -8.71 13.57 -23.31
C PHE A 29 -8.99 12.43 -24.27
N VAL A 30 -8.05 11.49 -24.43
CA VAL A 30 -8.24 10.33 -25.30
C VAL A 30 -9.40 9.45 -24.82
N LEU A 31 -9.58 9.29 -23.51
CA LEU A 31 -10.67 8.49 -22.96
C LEU A 31 -12.05 9.11 -23.16
N PHE A 32 -12.18 10.45 -23.05
CA PHE A 32 -13.48 11.12 -22.93
C PHE A 32 -13.87 12.04 -24.08
N LEU A 33 -12.96 12.47 -24.96
CA LEU A 33 -13.33 13.29 -26.10
C LEU A 33 -13.95 12.45 -27.24
N PRO A 34 -15.09 12.86 -27.82
CA PRO A 34 -15.76 12.09 -28.87
C PRO A 34 -14.90 11.77 -30.10
N SER A 35 -13.95 12.65 -30.44
CA SER A 35 -13.03 12.48 -31.56
C SER A 35 -12.12 11.26 -31.43
N PHE A 36 -11.90 10.76 -30.22
CA PHE A 36 -11.05 9.58 -29.95
C PHE A 36 -11.86 8.30 -29.72
N LYS A 37 -13.19 8.34 -29.80
CA LYS A 37 -14.05 7.21 -29.41
C LYS A 37 -13.69 5.89 -30.12
N THR A 38 -13.30 5.97 -31.40
CA THR A 38 -12.99 4.82 -32.26
C THR A 38 -11.51 4.68 -32.59
N THR A 39 -10.61 5.36 -31.87
CA THR A 39 -9.17 5.31 -32.17
C THR A 39 -8.51 4.10 -31.50
N HIS A 40 -7.47 3.58 -32.14
CA HIS A 40 -6.64 2.51 -31.55
C HIS A 40 -5.98 2.96 -30.24
N THR A 41 -5.54 4.22 -30.14
CA THR A 41 -4.96 4.78 -28.92
C THR A 41 -5.93 4.70 -27.73
N ARG A 42 -7.22 5.00 -27.94
CA ARG A 42 -8.21 4.87 -26.85
C ARG A 42 -8.37 3.43 -26.41
N GLN A 43 -8.46 2.49 -27.35
CA GLN A 43 -8.56 1.06 -27.02
C GLN A 43 -7.31 0.58 -26.26
N TYR A 44 -6.13 0.98 -26.72
CA TYR A 44 -4.86 0.67 -26.07
C TYR A 44 -4.83 1.12 -24.60
N ILE A 45 -5.20 2.38 -24.33
CA ILE A 45 -5.26 2.93 -22.97
C ILE A 45 -6.25 2.14 -22.11
N VAL A 46 -7.44 1.82 -22.65
CA VAL A 46 -8.44 1.01 -21.93
C VAL A 46 -7.89 -0.37 -21.59
N ASP A 47 -7.27 -1.06 -22.55
CA ASP A 47 -6.71 -2.40 -22.35
C ASP A 47 -5.60 -2.39 -21.30
N LYS A 48 -4.74 -1.36 -21.30
CA LYS A 48 -3.68 -1.19 -20.29
C LYS A 48 -4.24 -0.96 -18.90
N LEU A 49 -5.24 -0.09 -18.76
CA LEU A 49 -5.89 0.14 -17.46
C LEU A 49 -6.65 -1.08 -16.96
N LEU A 50 -7.23 -1.86 -17.87
CA LEU A 50 -7.83 -3.14 -17.51
C LEU A 50 -6.80 -4.14 -17.02
N ALA A 51 -5.68 -4.30 -17.73
CA ALA A 51 -4.57 -5.15 -17.28
C ALA A 51 -4.06 -4.73 -15.91
N GLN A 52 -3.91 -3.42 -15.67
CA GLN A 52 -3.49 -2.89 -14.37
C GLN A 52 -4.50 -3.21 -13.26
N SER A 53 -5.80 -3.03 -13.53
CA SER A 53 -6.85 -3.36 -12.54
C SER A 53 -6.82 -4.84 -12.14
N ILE A 54 -6.63 -5.74 -13.11
CA ILE A 54 -6.50 -7.18 -12.88
C ILE A 54 -5.23 -7.48 -12.07
N SER A 55 -4.10 -6.89 -12.43
CA SER A 55 -2.83 -7.02 -11.69
C SER A 55 -2.98 -6.64 -10.22
N TRP A 56 -3.61 -5.49 -9.93
CA TRP A 56 -3.86 -5.09 -8.54
C TRP A 56 -4.82 -6.01 -7.80
N GLU A 57 -5.85 -6.54 -8.47
CA GLU A 57 -6.78 -7.50 -7.85
C GLU A 57 -6.09 -8.82 -7.51
N GLU A 58 -5.30 -9.38 -8.44
CA GLU A 58 -4.66 -10.69 -8.32
C GLU A 58 -3.42 -10.64 -7.44
N ILE A 59 -2.50 -9.71 -7.74
CA ILE A 59 -1.16 -9.66 -7.14
C ILE A 59 -1.15 -8.72 -5.93
N GLY A 60 -1.92 -7.64 -5.98
CA GLY A 60 -1.98 -6.61 -4.94
C GLY A 60 -1.33 -5.29 -5.35
N MET A 61 -1.36 -4.31 -4.44
CA MET A 61 -0.82 -2.96 -4.67
C MET A 61 0.51 -2.76 -3.95
N ARG A 62 1.33 -1.83 -4.45
CA ARG A 62 2.54 -1.36 -3.77
C ARG A 62 2.18 -0.26 -2.77
N TRP A 63 3.08 0.00 -1.83
CA TRP A 63 2.93 1.12 -0.89
C TRP A 63 2.75 2.46 -1.60
N ASP A 64 3.55 2.72 -2.63
CA ASP A 64 3.48 3.98 -3.38
C ASP A 64 2.10 4.19 -4.04
N ASP A 65 1.43 3.11 -4.45
CA ASP A 65 0.09 3.19 -5.02
C ASP A 65 -0.93 3.66 -3.97
N ILE A 66 -0.84 3.11 -2.76
CA ILE A 66 -1.70 3.51 -1.64
C ILE A 66 -1.39 4.95 -1.22
N SER A 67 -0.10 5.27 -1.10
CA SER A 67 0.35 6.60 -0.68
C SER A 67 -0.07 7.67 -1.68
N ALA A 68 -0.02 7.38 -2.98
CA ALA A 68 -0.53 8.28 -4.01
C ALA A 68 -2.03 8.57 -3.80
N TRP A 69 -2.85 7.53 -3.65
CA TRP A 69 -4.29 7.66 -3.45
C TRP A 69 -4.68 8.46 -2.20
N GLU A 70 -3.98 8.25 -1.09
CA GLU A 70 -4.20 8.97 0.16
C GLU A 70 -3.88 10.47 0.05
N ARG A 71 -2.95 10.84 -0.84
CA ARG A 71 -2.51 12.22 -1.05
C ARG A 71 -3.31 12.99 -2.10
N TYR A 72 -4.27 12.35 -2.77
CA TYR A 72 -5.08 13.02 -3.79
C TYR A 72 -5.83 14.23 -3.22
N THR A 73 -5.85 15.31 -3.98
CA THR A 73 -6.84 16.37 -3.81
C THR A 73 -8.23 15.88 -4.20
N ASN A 74 -9.27 16.62 -3.83
CA ASN A 74 -10.65 16.32 -4.25
C ASN A 74 -10.80 16.27 -5.78
N GLU A 75 -10.09 17.16 -6.48
CA GLU A 75 -10.10 17.23 -7.95
C GLU A 75 -9.44 16.01 -8.57
N GLN A 76 -8.27 15.62 -8.07
CA GLN A 76 -7.55 14.43 -8.48
C GLN A 76 -8.39 13.17 -8.27
N ARG A 77 -9.05 13.07 -7.11
CA ARG A 77 -9.95 11.96 -6.79
C ARG A 77 -11.13 11.87 -7.74
N ALA A 78 -11.77 13.00 -8.05
CA ALA A 78 -12.87 13.04 -9.02
C ALA A 78 -12.43 12.60 -10.43
N VAL A 79 -11.23 12.97 -10.87
CA VAL A 79 -10.67 12.52 -12.15
C VAL A 79 -10.41 11.02 -12.15
N ALA A 80 -9.72 10.51 -11.12
CA ALA A 80 -9.43 9.08 -10.97
C ALA A 80 -10.74 8.27 -10.93
N ASP A 81 -11.70 8.65 -10.09
CA ASP A 81 -13.00 7.99 -9.98
C ASP A 81 -13.72 7.92 -11.33
N LYS A 82 -13.68 9.00 -12.12
CA LYS A 82 -14.29 9.02 -13.45
C LYS A 82 -13.60 8.07 -14.43
N VAL A 83 -12.26 8.06 -14.44
CA VAL A 83 -11.49 7.14 -15.29
C VAL A 83 -11.79 5.69 -14.90
N TRP A 84 -11.68 5.33 -13.63
CA TRP A 84 -11.86 3.96 -13.18
C TRP A 84 -13.33 3.50 -13.26
N ALA A 85 -14.30 4.40 -13.13
CA ALA A 85 -15.70 4.11 -13.45
C ALA A 85 -15.88 3.73 -14.93
N HIS A 86 -15.24 4.46 -15.85
CA HIS A 86 -15.28 4.18 -17.27
C HIS A 86 -14.66 2.81 -17.62
N ILE A 87 -13.53 2.48 -16.99
CA ILE A 87 -12.85 1.18 -17.15
C ILE A 87 -13.72 0.03 -16.62
N ARG A 88 -14.38 0.23 -15.48
CA ARG A 88 -15.35 -0.73 -14.92
C ARG A 88 -16.54 -0.97 -15.86
N GLU A 89 -17.11 0.09 -16.41
CA GLU A 89 -18.22 0.00 -17.37
C GLU A 89 -17.82 -0.74 -18.64
N THR A 90 -16.59 -0.54 -19.11
CA THR A 90 -16.11 -1.15 -20.36
C THR A 90 -15.81 -2.65 -20.21
N SER A 91 -15.40 -3.11 -19.02
CA SER A 91 -15.02 -4.52 -18.81
C SER A 91 -16.13 -5.45 -18.35
N SER A 92 -17.33 -4.93 -18.04
CA SER A 92 -18.40 -5.70 -17.38
C SER A 92 -17.98 -6.39 -16.07
N LYS A 93 -16.78 -6.08 -15.54
CA LYS A 93 -16.28 -6.61 -14.27
C LYS A 93 -16.66 -5.67 -13.13
N LYS A 94 -16.90 -6.23 -11.94
CA LYS A 94 -17.11 -5.46 -10.71
C LYS A 94 -15.75 -5.09 -10.09
N PHE A 95 -14.99 -4.24 -10.76
CA PHE A 95 -13.77 -3.66 -10.17
C PHE A 95 -14.15 -2.52 -9.22
N GLU A 96 -13.70 -2.59 -7.97
CA GLU A 96 -13.94 -1.56 -6.94
C GLU A 96 -12.61 -1.04 -6.38
N LEU A 97 -11.98 -0.10 -7.10
CA LEU A 97 -10.67 0.46 -6.75
C LEU A 97 -10.58 0.93 -5.28
N VAL A 98 -11.57 1.69 -4.81
CA VAL A 98 -11.60 2.21 -3.43
C VAL A 98 -11.59 1.09 -2.40
N ARG A 99 -12.34 0.01 -2.66
CA ARG A 99 -12.38 -1.15 -1.77
C ARG A 99 -11.06 -1.91 -1.78
N LEU A 100 -10.44 -2.05 -2.96
CA LEU A 100 -9.15 -2.69 -3.09
C LEU A 100 -8.07 -1.93 -2.32
N ILE A 101 -7.96 -0.62 -2.53
CA ILE A 101 -7.01 0.25 -1.83
C ILE A 101 -7.22 0.15 -0.31
N LYS A 102 -8.47 0.23 0.16
CA LYS A 102 -8.77 0.08 1.58
C LYS A 102 -8.30 -1.27 2.12
N THR A 103 -8.61 -2.36 1.41
CA THR A 103 -8.24 -3.72 1.82
C THR A 103 -6.71 -3.89 1.90
N GLU A 104 -5.98 -3.36 0.91
CA GLU A 104 -4.52 -3.42 0.91
C GLU A 104 -3.90 -2.50 1.98
N ASN A 105 -4.50 -1.34 2.26
CA ASN A 105 -4.06 -0.46 3.34
C ASN A 105 -4.25 -1.13 4.70
N ASP A 106 -5.42 -1.74 4.95
CA ASP A 106 -5.70 -2.43 6.22
C ASP A 106 -4.67 -3.54 6.49
N LYS A 107 -4.34 -4.36 5.47
CA LYS A 107 -3.29 -5.40 5.55
C LYS A 107 -1.90 -4.81 5.84
N MET A 108 -1.59 -3.66 5.25
CA MET A 108 -0.32 -2.99 5.50
C MET A 108 -0.27 -2.42 6.91
N GLN A 109 -1.34 -1.76 7.37
CA GLN A 109 -1.41 -1.20 8.73
C GLN A 109 -1.23 -2.29 9.78
N GLU A 110 -1.86 -3.45 9.62
CA GLU A 110 -1.66 -4.59 10.52
C GLU A 110 -0.17 -4.98 10.66
N LYS A 111 0.56 -5.04 9.55
CA LYS A 111 1.99 -5.37 9.55
C LYS A 111 2.84 -4.23 10.15
N LEU A 112 2.49 -2.98 9.88
CA LEU A 112 3.15 -1.82 10.50
C LEU A 112 2.91 -1.74 12.01
N GLU A 113 1.74 -2.17 12.49
CA GLU A 113 1.47 -2.29 13.93
C GLU A 113 2.40 -3.31 14.58
N ILE A 114 2.62 -4.47 13.95
CA ILE A 114 3.59 -5.47 14.42
C ILE A 114 5.00 -4.86 14.51
N ILE A 115 5.44 -4.16 13.46
CA ILE A 115 6.74 -3.48 13.41
C ILE A 115 6.90 -2.43 14.51
N LYS A 116 5.82 -1.74 14.92
CA LYS A 116 5.87 -0.71 15.97
C LYS A 116 5.78 -1.30 17.38
N MET A 117 4.96 -2.33 17.56
CA MET A 117 4.62 -2.88 18.88
C MET A 117 5.73 -3.79 19.42
N ILE A 118 6.35 -4.63 18.59
CA ILE A 118 7.34 -5.59 19.08
C ILE A 118 8.63 -4.90 19.59
N PRO A 119 9.20 -3.89 18.92
CA PRO A 119 10.40 -3.21 19.42
C PRO A 119 10.24 -2.63 20.81
N SER A 120 9.07 -2.04 21.14
CA SER A 120 8.83 -1.49 22.48
C SER A 120 8.84 -2.58 23.55
N CYS A 121 8.42 -3.80 23.21
CA CYS A 121 8.53 -4.96 24.11
C CYS A 121 9.98 -5.46 24.22
N LEU A 122 10.75 -5.42 23.12
CA LEU A 122 12.16 -5.79 23.12
C LEU A 122 13.02 -4.86 23.98
N ASP A 123 12.62 -3.62 24.20
CA ASP A 123 13.33 -2.72 25.12
C ASP A 123 13.27 -3.20 26.58
N PHE A 124 12.24 -3.99 26.94
CA PHE A 124 12.11 -4.65 28.25
C PHE A 124 12.59 -6.09 28.26
N TYR A 125 12.94 -6.61 27.10
CA TYR A 125 13.51 -7.94 26.95
C TYR A 125 14.95 -7.96 27.47
N CYS A 126 15.33 -9.08 28.09
CA CYS A 126 16.61 -9.25 28.77
C CYS A 126 17.77 -8.73 27.92
N SER A 127 18.54 -7.79 28.46
CA SER A 127 19.60 -7.09 27.72
C SER A 127 20.68 -8.03 27.17
N ASN A 128 20.88 -9.18 27.82
CA ASN A 128 21.89 -10.17 27.46
C ASN A 128 21.33 -11.34 26.63
N ALA A 129 20.05 -11.29 26.24
CA ALA A 129 19.46 -12.34 25.42
C ALA A 129 20.04 -12.32 24.00
N THR A 130 20.46 -13.49 23.53
CA THR A 130 21.20 -13.66 22.27
C THR A 130 20.33 -13.45 21.02
N ASP A 131 19.02 -13.63 21.14
CA ASP A 131 18.02 -13.51 20.07
C ASP A 131 17.47 -12.07 19.91
N LYS A 132 17.74 -11.16 20.86
CA LYS A 132 17.24 -9.78 20.82
C LYS A 132 17.64 -9.03 19.54
N GLN A 133 18.89 -9.17 19.11
CA GLN A 133 19.37 -8.52 17.89
C GLN A 133 18.76 -9.15 16.64
N GLN A 134 18.64 -10.48 16.61
CA GLN A 134 17.98 -11.20 15.53
C GLN A 134 16.55 -10.70 15.30
N TYR A 135 15.75 -10.52 16.36
CA TYR A 135 14.40 -9.97 16.21
C TYR A 135 14.40 -8.54 15.67
N LYS A 136 15.33 -7.69 16.11
CA LYS A 136 15.45 -6.31 15.58
C LYS A 136 15.78 -6.32 14.09
N ASP A 137 16.71 -7.17 13.67
CA ASP A 137 17.11 -7.29 12.26
C ASP A 137 15.95 -7.80 11.41
N LEU A 138 15.19 -8.81 11.89
CA LEU A 138 13.99 -9.30 11.22
C LEU A 138 12.93 -8.18 11.08
N LEU A 139 12.66 -7.42 12.13
CA LEU A 139 11.68 -6.32 12.09
C LEU A 139 12.10 -5.21 11.12
N GLN A 140 13.40 -4.86 11.10
CA GLN A 140 13.93 -3.90 10.14
C GLN A 140 13.82 -4.41 8.70
N ASN A 141 14.07 -5.70 8.46
CA ASN A 141 13.90 -6.31 7.14
C ASN A 141 12.45 -6.27 6.65
N ILE A 142 11.48 -6.51 7.54
CA ILE A 142 10.05 -6.37 7.21
C ILE A 142 9.76 -4.91 6.87
N ALA A 143 10.22 -3.95 7.68
CA ALA A 143 10.01 -2.52 7.43
C ALA A 143 10.56 -2.08 6.07
N ASN A 144 11.79 -2.48 5.74
CA ASN A 144 12.44 -2.17 4.45
C ASN A 144 11.70 -2.82 3.27
N SER A 145 11.03 -3.95 3.49
CA SER A 145 10.33 -4.65 2.40
C SER A 145 9.08 -3.91 1.90
N PHE A 146 8.52 -2.97 2.66
CA PHE A 146 7.38 -2.15 2.22
C PHE A 146 7.74 -1.10 1.16
N THR A 147 9.01 -0.67 1.10
CA THR A 147 9.43 0.39 0.18
C THR A 147 9.32 -0.06 -1.27
N ASP A 148 9.69 -1.31 -1.57
CA ASP A 148 9.80 -1.77 -2.95
C ASP A 148 8.83 -2.88 -3.35
N LYS A 149 8.24 -3.62 -2.40
CA LYS A 149 7.43 -4.81 -2.69
C LYS A 149 5.94 -4.55 -2.69
N ILE A 150 5.22 -5.45 -3.35
CA ILE A 150 3.76 -5.54 -3.28
C ILE A 150 3.37 -5.95 -1.86
N ILE A 151 2.41 -5.24 -1.26
CA ILE A 151 2.04 -5.37 0.16
C ILE A 151 1.71 -6.82 0.53
N ARG A 152 1.02 -7.56 -0.34
CA ARG A 152 0.67 -8.97 -0.12
C ARG A 152 1.89 -9.89 0.03
N THR A 153 2.99 -9.55 -0.64
CA THR A 153 4.21 -10.38 -0.66
C THR A 153 5.10 -10.17 0.56
N VAL A 154 4.84 -9.14 1.37
CA VAL A 154 5.55 -8.90 2.63
C VAL A 154 5.11 -9.95 3.64
N VAL A 155 5.96 -10.95 3.91
CA VAL A 155 5.67 -12.02 4.89
C VAL A 155 6.23 -11.62 6.25
N ILE A 156 5.44 -11.84 7.30
CA ILE A 156 5.93 -11.78 8.68
C ILE A 156 6.59 -13.13 8.98
N PRO A 157 7.89 -13.18 9.30
CA PRO A 157 8.56 -14.43 9.65
C PRO A 157 7.93 -15.08 10.89
N ASP A 158 7.84 -16.42 10.91
CA ASP A 158 7.24 -17.18 12.01
C ASP A 158 7.78 -16.80 13.39
N ASP A 159 9.08 -16.50 13.48
CA ASP A 159 9.71 -16.10 14.73
C ASP A 159 9.20 -14.76 15.26
N ILE A 160 8.83 -13.84 14.36
CA ILE A 160 8.17 -12.57 14.73
C ILE A 160 6.69 -12.82 15.03
N GLU A 161 6.02 -13.67 14.26
CA GLU A 161 4.60 -13.99 14.46
C GLU A 161 4.33 -14.58 15.84
N LYS A 162 5.21 -15.46 16.33
CA LYS A 162 5.16 -16.02 17.69
C LYS A 162 5.23 -14.95 18.79
N LEU A 163 5.87 -13.81 18.52
CA LEU A 163 5.98 -12.71 19.49
C LEU A 163 4.73 -11.84 19.54
N VAL A 164 3.88 -11.84 18.50
CA VAL A 164 2.70 -10.96 18.40
C VAL A 164 1.74 -11.11 19.59
N PRO A 165 1.34 -12.31 20.03
CA PRO A 165 0.43 -12.45 21.17
C PRO A 165 1.04 -11.94 22.48
N ILE A 166 2.35 -12.12 22.67
CA ILE A 166 3.08 -11.66 23.86
C ILE A 166 3.14 -10.13 23.84
N ALA A 167 3.54 -9.55 22.71
CA ALA A 167 3.62 -8.12 22.52
C ALA A 167 2.26 -7.43 22.72
N LYS A 168 1.16 -8.00 22.20
CA LYS A 168 -0.21 -7.48 22.41
C LYS A 168 -0.59 -7.43 23.89
N ARG A 169 -0.22 -8.46 24.67
CA ARG A 169 -0.46 -8.48 26.13
C ARG A 169 0.40 -7.45 26.84
N LEU A 170 1.70 -7.40 26.51
CA LEU A 170 2.65 -6.48 27.14
C LEU A 170 2.35 -5.02 26.81
N ASP A 171 1.84 -4.69 25.63
CA ASP A 171 1.48 -3.32 25.25
C ASP A 171 0.40 -2.72 26.15
N LEU A 172 -0.54 -3.54 26.64
CA LEU A 172 -1.54 -3.10 27.62
C LEU A 172 -0.89 -2.69 28.95
N TYR A 173 0.15 -3.41 29.37
CA TYR A 173 0.88 -3.13 30.61
C TYR A 173 1.92 -2.03 30.44
N SER A 174 2.57 -1.94 29.27
CA SER A 174 3.62 -0.97 28.98
C SER A 174 3.11 0.47 29.10
N LYS A 175 1.83 0.69 28.79
CA LYS A 175 1.09 1.95 28.91
C LYS A 175 0.52 2.22 30.31
N SER A 176 0.63 1.28 31.25
CA SER A 176 0.11 1.45 32.61
C SER A 176 1.09 2.25 33.49
N ASN A 177 0.57 3.26 34.19
CA ASN A 177 1.33 4.02 35.20
C ASN A 177 1.94 3.10 36.28
N VAL A 178 1.26 2.02 36.64
CA VAL A 178 1.73 1.05 37.63
C VAL A 178 3.00 0.35 37.15
N TRP A 179 3.05 0.01 35.86
CA TRP A 179 4.23 -0.60 35.26
C TRP A 179 5.42 0.35 35.19
N HIS A 180 5.17 1.64 34.90
CA HIS A 180 6.21 2.67 34.96
C HIS A 180 6.78 2.84 36.37
N LEU A 181 5.92 2.87 37.40
CA LEU A 181 6.33 2.96 38.80
C LEU A 181 7.13 1.73 39.25
N PHE A 182 6.68 0.53 38.85
CA PHE A 182 7.39 -0.72 39.13
C PHE A 182 8.81 -0.72 38.52
N ARG A 183 8.97 -0.21 37.30
CA ARG A 183 10.28 -0.14 36.61
C ARG A 183 11.29 0.84 37.21
N GLN A 184 10.84 1.84 37.97
CA GLN A 184 11.73 2.76 38.66
C GLN A 184 12.34 2.13 39.93
N GLN A 185 11.87 0.94 40.33
CA GLN A 185 12.44 0.19 41.43
C GLN A 185 13.68 -0.56 40.95
N PRO A 186 14.81 -0.53 41.69
CA PRO A 186 16.03 -1.22 41.31
C PRO A 186 15.82 -2.74 41.35
N MET A 187 15.62 -3.35 40.18
CA MET A 187 15.57 -4.79 40.04
C MET A 187 17.00 -5.33 39.90
N THR A 188 17.47 -6.00 40.95
CA THR A 188 18.67 -6.84 40.88
C THR A 188 18.30 -8.11 40.12
N CYS A 189 18.73 -8.21 38.86
CA CYS A 189 18.72 -9.50 38.15
C CYS A 189 19.69 -10.43 38.90
N LYS A 190 19.16 -11.49 39.52
CA LYS A 190 19.94 -12.59 40.09
C LYS A 190 20.14 -13.67 39.05
#